data_AF-A0A431I9R8-F1
#
_entry.id   AF-A0A431I9R8-F1
#
_cell.length_a   1.000
_cell.length_b   1.000
_cell.length_c   1.000
_cell.angle_alpha   90.00
_cell.angle_beta   90.00
_cell.angle_gamma   90.00
#
_symmetry.space_group_name_H-M   'P 1'
#
loop_
_entity.id
_entity.type
_entity.pdbx_description
1 polymer ?
#
loop_
_entity_poly.entity_id
_entity_poly.type
_entity_poly.pdbx_seq_one_letter_code
_entity_poly.pdbx_strand_id
1 'polypeptide(L)'
;MPTINRYKWERLYKRQDGRCYYCLQLFSDKRNGVNALKKATVDHIIPKCEIKELEYKEQTYCNTVLACTECNRRKANISAELFLE
;
A
#
# COMPACT_ATOMS: atom_id res chain seq x y z
N MET A 1 -17.06 2.68 2.32
CA MET A 1 -15.61 2.46 2.27
C MET A 1 -15.36 0.97 2.33
N PRO A 2 -14.68 0.33 1.37
CA PRO A 2 -14.43 -1.10 1.46
C PRO A 2 -13.50 -1.34 2.65
N THR A 3 -13.99 -2.06 3.64
CA THR A 3 -13.19 -2.58 4.74
C THR A 3 -12.17 -3.52 4.14
N ILE A 4 -10.93 -3.05 3.97
CA ILE A 4 -9.81 -3.93 3.67
C ILE A 4 -9.89 -5.09 4.65
N ASN A 5 -9.88 -6.31 4.13
CA ASN A 5 -9.83 -7.51 4.95
C ASN A 5 -8.66 -7.33 5.94
N ARG A 6 -8.97 -7.27 7.23
CA ARG A 6 -8.01 -6.99 8.30
C ARG A 6 -6.76 -7.88 8.21
N TYR A 7 -6.95 -9.14 7.81
CA TYR A 7 -5.87 -10.10 7.58
C TYR A 7 -4.92 -9.70 6.44
N LYS A 8 -5.44 -9.09 5.36
CA LYS A 8 -4.61 -8.57 4.26
C LYS A 8 -3.76 -7.39 4.73
N TRP A 9 -4.35 -6.46 5.47
CA TRP A 9 -3.63 -5.31 6.02
C TRP A 9 -2.52 -5.75 6.97
N GLU A 10 -2.81 -6.62 7.95
CA GLU A 10 -1.82 -7.08 8.93
C GLU A 10 -0.67 -7.85 8.26
N ARG A 11 -0.96 -8.63 7.21
CA ARG A 11 0.07 -9.33 6.43
C ARG A 11 0.99 -8.36 5.69
N LEU A 12 0.44 -7.36 5.02
CA LEU A 12 1.24 -6.34 4.33
C LEU A 12 2.06 -5.50 5.32
N TYR A 13 1.45 -5.14 6.46
CA TYR A 13 2.15 -4.42 7.53
C TYR A 13 3.36 -5.19 8.03
N LYS A 14 3.22 -6.49 8.31
CA LYS A 14 4.34 -7.35 8.72
C LYS A 14 5.39 -7.49 7.62
N ARG A 15 4.99 -7.69 6.36
CA ARG A 15 5.92 -7.81 5.22
C ARG A 15 6.73 -6.55 4.95
N GLN A 16 6.21 -5.39 5.33
CA GLN A 16 6.83 -4.08 5.12
C GLN A 16 7.42 -3.49 6.41
N ASP A 17 7.56 -4.30 7.47
CA ASP A 17 8.05 -3.87 8.79
C ASP A 17 7.36 -2.61 9.33
N GLY A 18 6.06 -2.48 9.07
CA GLY A 18 5.25 -1.34 9.47
C GLY A 18 5.57 -0.03 8.75
N ARG A 19 6.24 -0.07 7.59
CA ARG A 19 6.67 1.10 6.83
C ARG A 19 5.89 1.28 5.53
N CYS A 20 5.78 2.53 5.11
CA CYS A 20 5.31 2.90 3.78
C CYS A 20 6.22 2.28 2.72
N TYR A 21 5.64 1.63 1.72
CA TYR A 21 6.38 1.02 0.62
C TYR A 21 7.25 2.04 -0.13
N TYR A 22 6.76 3.27 -0.30
CA TYR A 22 7.44 4.27 -1.13
C TYR A 22 8.45 5.14 -0.37
N CYS A 23 8.06 5.71 0.78
CA CYS A 23 8.95 6.62 1.52
C CYS A 23 9.65 5.97 2.71
N LEU A 24 9.42 4.67 2.96
CA LEU A 24 10.03 3.89 4.04
C LEU A 24 9.78 4.40 5.48
N GLN A 25 8.92 5.43 5.62
CA GLN A 25 8.52 5.99 6.90
C GLN A 25 7.52 5.07 7.61
N LEU A 26 7.62 5.00 8.94
CA LEU A 26 6.76 4.18 9.79
C LEU A 26 5.31 4.67 9.76
N PHE A 27 4.39 3.71 9.72
CA PHE A 27 2.95 3.95 9.93
C PHE A 27 2.62 4.10 11.41
N SER A 28 1.45 4.69 11.68
CA SER A 28 0.91 4.79 13.04
C SER A 28 0.62 3.40 13.61
N ASP A 29 1.49 2.91 14.49
CA ASP A 29 1.16 1.79 15.36
C ASP A 29 0.58 2.31 16.68
N LYS A 30 -0.74 2.31 16.78
CA LYS A 30 -1.44 2.70 18.03
C LYS A 30 -1.04 1.82 19.22
N ARG A 31 -0.41 0.66 19.01
CA ARG A 31 -0.03 -0.27 20.09
C ARG A 31 1.26 0.13 20.80
N ASN A 32 2.13 0.92 20.17
CA ASN A 32 3.48 1.22 20.70
C ASN A 32 3.66 2.64 21.23
N GLY A 33 2.58 3.43 21.38
CA GLY A 33 2.68 4.82 21.86
C GLY A 33 3.50 5.75 20.97
N VAL A 34 3.90 5.29 19.78
CA VAL A 34 4.61 6.09 18.80
C VAL A 34 3.60 6.99 18.12
N ASN A 35 3.74 8.31 18.26
CA ASN A 35 3.05 9.33 17.48
C ASN A 35 3.46 9.21 16.00
N ALA A 36 3.07 8.14 15.32
CA ALA A 36 3.51 7.96 13.95
C ALA A 36 2.68 8.82 12.99
N LEU A 37 3.41 9.41 12.06
CA LEU A 37 3.04 10.62 11.33
C LEU A 37 2.07 10.37 10.17
N LYS A 38 1.85 9.11 9.75
CA LYS A 38 1.17 8.80 8.49
C LYS A 38 0.16 7.65 8.58
N LYS A 39 -1.05 7.91 8.06
CA LYS A 39 -2.12 6.91 7.89
C LYS A 39 -1.76 5.94 6.77
N ALA A 40 -1.82 4.64 7.06
CA ALA A 40 -1.64 3.59 6.07
C ALA A 40 -2.89 3.45 5.17
N THR A 41 -2.66 3.32 3.87
CA THR A 41 -3.66 3.05 2.83
C THR A 41 -3.17 1.88 1.99
N VAL A 42 -4.08 1.11 1.39
CA VAL A 42 -3.69 0.08 0.41
C VAL A 42 -3.58 0.74 -0.95
N ASP A 43 -2.48 0.47 -1.64
CA ASP A 43 -2.20 0.93 -2.99
C ASP A 43 -1.87 -0.26 -3.91
N HIS A 44 -2.04 -0.07 -5.22
CA HIS A 44 -1.68 -1.04 -6.25
C HIS A 44 -0.35 -0.65 -6.90
N ILE A 45 0.60 -1.59 -6.95
CA ILE A 45 1.92 -1.38 -7.58
C ILE A 45 1.72 -1.03 -9.05
N ILE A 46 0.97 -1.85 -9.77
CA ILE A 46 0.45 -1.61 -11.12
C ILE A 46 -0.97 -1.03 -10.98
N PRO A 47 -1.25 0.16 -11.55
CA PRO A 47 -2.58 0.77 -11.53
C PRO A 47 -3.66 -0.18 -12.07
N LYS A 48 -4.85 -0.17 -11.46
CA LYS A 48 -5.96 -1.04 -11.90
C LYS A 48 -6.37 -0.83 -13.36
N CYS A 49 -6.20 0.39 -13.87
CA CYS A 49 -6.51 0.72 -15.26
C CYS A 49 -5.55 0.08 -16.28
N GLU A 50 -4.38 -0.38 -15.84
CA GLU A 50 -3.38 -1.03 -16.71
C GLU A 50 -3.48 -2.56 -16.68
N ILE A 51 -4.18 -3.12 -15.69
CA ILE A 51 -4.34 -4.57 -15.53
C ILE A 51 -5.52 -5.05 -16.38
N LYS A 52 -5.29 -6.03 -17.28
CA LYS A 52 -6.37 -6.69 -18.02
C LYS A 52 -7.25 -7.50 -17.07
N GLU A 53 -8.57 -7.50 -17.28
CA GLU A 53 -9.56 -8.11 -16.37
C GLU A 53 -9.25 -9.57 -15.98
N LEU A 54 -8.71 -10.37 -16.89
CA LEU A 54 -8.36 -11.78 -16.65
C LEU A 54 -7.13 -11.97 -15.75
N GLU A 55 -6.19 -11.01 -15.75
CA GLU A 55 -4.96 -11.04 -14.94
C GLU A 55 -5.20 -10.48 -13.53
N TYR A 56 -6.29 -9.74 -13.33
CA TYR A 56 -6.60 -9.06 -12.07
C TYR A 56 -6.81 -10.02 -10.90
N LYS A 57 -7.43 -11.19 -11.13
CA LYS A 57 -7.69 -12.18 -10.06
C LYS A 57 -6.42 -12.82 -9.52
N GLU A 58 -5.45 -13.10 -10.38
CA GLU A 58 -4.19 -13.72 -9.97
C GLU A 58 -3.23 -12.69 -9.37
N GLN A 59 -3.24 -11.46 -9.89
CA GLN A 59 -2.31 -10.42 -9.46
C GLN A 59 -2.75 -9.66 -8.21
N THR A 60 -4.02 -9.72 -7.78
CA THR A 60 -4.53 -8.87 -6.68
C THR A 60 -3.87 -9.11 -5.31
N TYR A 61 -3.26 -10.28 -5.10
CA TYR A 61 -2.53 -10.58 -3.85
C TYR A 61 -1.11 -10.03 -3.85
N CYS A 62 -0.42 -10.06 -4.98
CA CYS A 62 0.97 -9.63 -5.12
C CYS A 62 1.09 -8.16 -5.52
N ASN A 63 0.08 -7.61 -6.18
CA ASN A 63 0.06 -6.25 -6.71
C ASN A 63 -0.38 -5.19 -5.70
N THR A 64 -0.44 -5.51 -4.39
CA THR A 64 -0.89 -4.54 -3.38
C THR A 64 0.11 -4.35 -2.26
N VAL A 65 0.28 -3.10 -1.85
CA VAL A 65 1.18 -2.68 -0.78
C VAL A 65 0.48 -1.71 0.17
N LEU A 66 1.07 -1.48 1.34
CA LEU A 66 0.71 -0.35 2.19
C LEU A 66 1.54 0.87 1.82
N ALA A 67 0.86 1.98 1.56
CA ALA A 67 1.44 3.28 1.32
C ALA A 67 0.80 4.33 2.23
N CYS A 68 1.55 5.38 2.59
CA CYS A 68 0.93 6.51 3.26
C CYS A 68 0.01 7.27 2.30
N THR A 69 -1.02 7.92 2.85
CA THR A 69 -1.99 8.70 2.05
C THR A 69 -1.31 9.66 1.06
N GLU A 70 -0.22 10.31 1.49
CA GLU A 70 0.52 11.26 0.67
C GLU A 70 1.22 10.59 -0.52
N CYS A 71 1.99 9.53 -0.29
CA CYS A 71 2.67 8.80 -1.37
C CYS A 71 1.67 8.16 -2.33
N ASN A 72 0.61 7.55 -1.80
CA ASN A 72 -0.44 6.97 -2.62
C ASN A 72 -1.10 8.03 -3.53
N ARG A 73 -1.40 9.21 -2.98
CA ARG A 73 -1.93 10.33 -3.77
C ARG A 73 -0.95 10.84 -4.82
N ARG A 74 0.35 10.93 -4.50
CA ARG A 74 1.40 11.40 -5.43
C ARG A 74 1.64 10.42 -6.56
N LYS A 75 1.65 9.12 -6.28
CA LYS A 75 1.75 8.08 -7.31
C LYS A 75 0.52 8.07 -8.21
N ALA A 76 -0.68 8.26 -7.67
CA ALA A 76 -1.92 8.26 -8.45
C ALA A 76 -2.01 7.04 -9.38
N ASN A 77 -2.02 7.26 -10.70
CA ASN A 77 -2.17 6.22 -11.73
C ASN A 77 -0.87 5.86 -12.46
N ILE A 78 0.31 6.20 -11.92
CA ILE A 78 1.59 5.67 -12.46
C ILE A 78 2.01 4.41 -11.70
N SER A 79 2.85 3.57 -12.33
CA SER A 79 3.38 2.36 -11.71
C SER A 79 4.34 2.68 -10.55
N ALA A 80 4.50 1.74 -9.63
CA ALA A 80 5.43 1.89 -8.51
C ALA A 80 6.89 2.04 -8.98
N GLU A 81 7.26 1.35 -10.06
CA GLU A 81 8.58 1.42 -10.68
C GLU A 81 8.88 2.86 -11.12
N LEU A 82 8.00 3.45 -11.94
CA LEU A 82 8.14 4.83 -12.40
C LEU A 82 8.09 5.87 -11.27
N PHE A 83 7.44 5.56 -10.15
CA PHE A 83 7.36 6.49 -9.02
C PHE A 83 8.62 6.47 -8.12
N LEU A 84 9.40 5.39 -8.18
CA LEU A 84 10.58 5.18 -7.34
C LEU A 84 11.90 5.56 -8.02
N GLU A 85 11.88 5.76 -9.34
CA GLU A 85 12.96 6.37 -10.13
C GLU A 85 13.14 7.87 -9.80
#